data_AF-A0AAW6C320-F1
#
_entry.id   AF-A0AAW6C320-F1
#
_cell.length_a   1.000
_cell.length_b   1.000
_cell.length_c   1.000
_cell.angle_alpha   90.00
_cell.angle_beta   90.00
_cell.angle_gamma   90.00
#
_symmetry.space_group_name_H-M   'P 1'
#
loop_
_entity.id
_entity.type
_entity.pdbx_description
1 polymer ?
#
loop_
_entity_poly.entity_id
_entity_poly.type
_entity_poly.pdbx_seq_one_letter_code
_entity_poly.pdbx_strand_id
1 'polypeptide(L)'
;MRVMERNKSAYWYLLYDRKEPVKDEEGHETGDTRVVYKEAVKRRDNVSAATGSAQVEQFGNFISYDKVIVTDDLTCPIDENTVLFIDKSPEYDDDGNPLYDYIVKRVARSLNSISYAVSKVTVS
;
A
#
# COMPACT_ATOMS: atom_id res chain seq x y z
N MET A 1 -1.98 -12.95 -18.98
CA MET A 1 -1.39 -13.98 -18.11
C MET A 1 -2.49 -14.40 -17.13
N ARG A 2 -2.99 -15.63 -17.15
CA ARG A 2 -4.12 -16.03 -16.29
C ARG A 2 -3.62 -16.24 -14.86
N VAL A 3 -3.97 -15.32 -13.97
CA VAL A 3 -3.73 -15.51 -12.53
C VAL A 3 -4.66 -16.62 -12.03
N MET A 4 -4.08 -17.75 -11.61
CA MET A 4 -4.85 -18.82 -10.97
C MET A 4 -5.44 -18.33 -9.65
N GLU A 5 -6.75 -18.51 -9.46
CA GLU A 5 -7.47 -18.07 -8.26
C GLU A 5 -6.92 -18.66 -6.96
N ARG A 6 -6.27 -19.82 -7.04
CA ARG A 6 -5.64 -20.51 -5.91
C ARG A 6 -4.48 -19.72 -5.28
N ASN A 7 -3.85 -18.83 -6.06
CA ASN A 7 -2.75 -17.98 -5.59
C ASN A 7 -3.22 -16.58 -5.15
N LYS A 8 -4.53 -16.33 -5.14
CA LYS A 8 -5.07 -15.02 -4.73
C LYS A 8 -5.17 -14.95 -3.21
N SER A 9 -4.38 -14.07 -2.62
CA SER A 9 -4.46 -13.72 -1.20
C SER A 9 -5.38 -12.52 -1.02
N ALA A 10 -6.23 -12.57 0.01
CA ALA A 10 -7.04 -11.41 0.38
C ALA A 10 -6.18 -10.40 1.13
N TYR A 11 -6.32 -9.13 0.79
CA TYR A 11 -5.68 -8.03 1.48
C TYR A 11 -6.61 -6.81 1.44
N TRP A 12 -6.34 -5.82 2.30
CA TRP A 12 -7.04 -4.55 2.25
C TRP A 12 -6.10 -3.45 1.81
N TYR A 13 -6.61 -2.47 1.06
CA TYR A 13 -5.88 -1.29 0.66
C TYR A 13 -6.68 -0.05 1.00
N LEU A 14 -5.98 1.02 1.38
CA LEU A 14 -6.56 2.32 1.70
C LEU A 14 -5.96 3.35 0.76
N LEU A 15 -6.84 4.00 0.01
CA LEU A 15 -6.45 5.07 -0.91
C LEU A 15 -6.23 6.36 -0.14
N TYR A 16 -5.21 7.11 -0.52
CA TYR A 16 -5.05 8.48 -0.06
C TYR A 16 -6.28 9.31 -0.44
N ASP A 17 -6.88 10.02 0.52
CA ASP A 17 -8.00 10.93 0.26
C ASP A 17 -7.53 12.38 0.24
N ARG A 18 -7.05 12.86 1.40
CA ARG A 18 -6.65 14.26 1.60
C ARG A 18 -5.73 14.39 2.80
N LYS A 19 -4.98 15.49 2.86
CA LYS A 19 -4.29 15.93 4.08
C LYS A 19 -5.14 16.97 4.78
N GLU A 20 -5.43 16.75 6.06
CA GLU A 20 -6.11 17.72 6.90
C GLU A 20 -5.11 18.28 7.91
N PRO A 21 -5.05 19.62 8.08
CA PRO A 21 -4.26 20.19 9.16
C PRO A 21 -4.89 19.77 10.49
N VAL A 22 -4.09 19.18 11.37
CA VAL A 22 -4.51 18.89 12.75
C VAL A 22 -4.66 20.23 13.45
N LYS A 23 -5.83 20.45 14.05
CA LYS A 23 -6.11 21.60 14.88
C LYS A 23 -6.01 21.15 16.32
N ASP A 24 -5.26 21.90 17.12
CA ASP A 24 -5.17 21.66 18.56
C ASP A 24 -6.51 21.94 19.26
N GLU A 25 -6.64 21.58 20.53
CA GLU A 25 -7.87 21.74 21.33
C GLU A 25 -8.29 23.22 21.46
N GLU A 26 -7.36 24.16 21.24
CA GLU A 26 -7.61 25.61 21.19
C GLU A 26 -7.95 26.16 19.79
N GLY A 27 -8.05 25.32 18.75
CA GLY A 27 -8.44 25.73 17.39
C GLY A 27 -7.32 26.39 16.58
N HIS A 28 -6.08 26.33 17.07
CA HIS A 28 -4.88 26.80 16.36
C HIS A 28 -4.36 25.71 15.41
N GLU A 29 -3.88 26.11 14.24
CA GLU A 29 -3.25 25.23 13.27
C GLU A 29 -1.87 24.81 13.81
N THR A 30 -1.73 23.57 14.29
CA THR A 30 -0.51 23.10 14.98
C THR A 30 0.68 22.89 14.02
N GLY A 31 0.53 23.23 12.73
CA GLY A 31 1.52 22.97 11.69
C GLY A 31 1.67 21.49 11.32
N ASP A 32 1.07 20.59 12.12
CA ASP A 32 1.02 19.16 11.88
C ASP A 32 -0.08 18.82 10.86
N THR A 33 0.27 18.05 9.84
CA THR A 33 -0.66 17.63 8.80
C THR A 33 -0.93 16.15 8.92
N ARG A 34 -2.19 15.79 9.13
CA ARG A 34 -2.63 14.40 9.18
C ARG A 34 -3.12 13.95 7.81
N VAL A 35 -2.64 12.79 7.38
CA VAL A 35 -3.09 12.17 6.14
C VAL A 35 -4.33 11.34 6.42
N VAL A 36 -5.44 11.72 5.80
CA VAL A 36 -6.70 10.98 5.84
C VAL A 36 -6.77 10.06 4.63
N TYR A 37 -7.03 8.79 4.91
CA TYR A 37 -7.23 7.76 3.91
C TYR A 37 -8.72 7.43 3.76
N LYS A 38 -9.10 6.94 2.58
CA LYS A 38 -10.45 6.41 2.32
C LYS A 38 -10.70 5.10 3.09
N GLU A 39 -11.95 4.65 3.04
CA GLU A 39 -12.38 3.36 3.56
C GLU A 39 -11.51 2.21 3.04
N ALA A 40 -11.24 1.23 3.92
CA ALA A 40 -10.45 0.06 3.58
C ALA A 40 -11.20 -0.84 2.58
N VAL A 41 -10.70 -0.91 1.35
CA VAL A 41 -11.29 -1.75 0.31
C VAL A 41 -10.61 -3.12 0.32
N LYS A 42 -11.40 -4.18 0.48
CA LYS A 42 -10.92 -5.56 0.40
C LYS A 42 -10.70 -5.97 -1.05
N ARG A 43 -9.52 -6.51 -1.36
CA ARG A 43 -9.18 -7.08 -2.67
C ARG A 43 -8.58 -8.46 -2.55
N ARG A 44 -8.51 -9.18 -3.68
CA ARG A 44 -7.92 -10.52 -3.78
C ARG A 44 -7.12 -10.62 -5.05
N ASP A 45 -5.80 -10.54 -4.92
CA ASP A 45 -4.88 -10.59 -6.05
C ASP A 45 -3.71 -11.51 -5.75
N ASN A 46 -2.86 -11.74 -6.75
CA ASN A 46 -1.71 -12.61 -6.60
C ASN A 46 -0.63 -11.87 -5.82
N VAL A 47 -0.50 -12.20 -4.54
CA VAL A 47 0.56 -11.67 -3.67
C VAL A 47 1.70 -12.68 -3.66
N SER A 48 2.89 -12.26 -4.06
CA SER A 48 4.07 -13.11 -4.01
C SER A 48 4.40 -13.54 -2.58
N ALA A 49 5.15 -14.63 -2.45
CA ALA A 49 5.82 -14.94 -1.20
C ALA A 49 6.72 -13.74 -0.78
N ALA A 50 6.90 -13.55 0.54
CA ALA A 50 7.89 -12.60 1.05
C ALA A 50 9.29 -13.14 0.76
N THR A 51 9.75 -12.89 -0.45
CA THR A 51 11.14 -13.10 -0.83
C THR A 51 11.68 -11.71 -0.94
N GLY A 52 12.21 -11.17 0.17
CA GLY A 52 12.88 -9.87 0.23
C GLY A 52 13.96 -9.81 -0.84
N SER A 53 13.56 -9.37 -2.02
CA SER A 53 14.35 -9.47 -3.24
C SER A 53 14.75 -8.06 -3.58
N ALA A 54 15.98 -7.72 -3.21
CA ALA A 54 16.61 -6.53 -3.71
C ALA A 54 16.99 -6.77 -5.17
N GLN A 55 16.18 -6.27 -6.11
CA GLN A 55 16.63 -6.16 -7.49
C GLN A 55 17.46 -4.88 -7.63
N VAL A 56 18.74 -5.06 -7.94
CA VAL A 56 19.63 -3.97 -8.34
C VAL A 56 19.30 -3.64 -9.79
N GLU A 57 18.65 -2.50 -10.02
CA GLU A 57 18.55 -1.99 -11.39
C GLU A 57 19.95 -1.56 -11.88
N GLN A 58 20.22 -1.78 -13.17
CA GLN A 58 21.53 -1.57 -13.81
C GLN A 58 22.07 -0.13 -13.72
N PHE A 59 21.27 0.80 -13.19
CA PHE A 59 21.61 2.20 -12.94
C PHE A 59 21.73 2.57 -11.44
N GLY A 60 21.85 1.59 -10.54
CA GLY A 60 22.16 1.84 -9.12
C GLY A 60 20.97 2.24 -8.25
N ASN A 61 19.74 2.20 -8.76
CA ASN A 61 18.55 2.33 -7.92
C ASN A 61 18.28 1.01 -7.21
N PHE A 62 18.49 1.01 -5.89
CA PHE A 62 18.16 -0.11 -5.01
C PHE A 62 16.74 0.07 -4.49
N ILE A 63 15.78 -0.66 -5.06
CA ILE A 63 14.42 -0.68 -4.54
C ILE A 63 14.23 -1.98 -3.76
N SER A 64 14.28 -1.87 -2.44
CA SER A 64 13.92 -2.97 -1.54
C SER A 64 12.40 -3.06 -1.39
N TYR A 65 11.86 -4.19 -1.83
CA TYR A 65 10.48 -4.57 -1.59
C TYR A 65 10.44 -5.96 -0.97
N ASP A 66 9.42 -6.20 -0.17
CA ASP A 66 9.22 -7.46 0.55
C ASP A 66 8.33 -8.41 -0.25
N LYS A 67 7.28 -7.86 -0.87
CA LYS A 67 6.31 -8.60 -1.68
C LYS A 67 5.98 -7.85 -2.96
N VAL A 68 5.46 -8.59 -3.94
CA VAL A 68 4.93 -8.04 -5.19
C VAL A 68 3.49 -8.51 -5.34
N ILE A 69 2.59 -7.58 -5.60
CA ILE A 69 1.18 -7.87 -5.88
C ILE A 69 0.97 -7.72 -7.39
N VAL A 70 0.49 -8.76 -8.04
CA VAL A 70 0.19 -8.73 -9.47
C VAL A 70 -1.32 -8.79 -9.65
N THR A 71 -1.86 -7.76 -10.29
CA THR A 71 -3.25 -7.70 -10.73
C THR A 71 -3.34 -7.64 -12.24
N ASP A 72 -4.40 -8.22 -12.78
CA ASP A 72 -4.79 -8.12 -14.20
C ASP A 72 -5.70 -6.91 -14.42
N ASP A 73 -6.25 -6.33 -13.35
CA ASP A 73 -7.16 -5.19 -13.42
C ASP A 73 -6.39 -3.88 -13.59
N LEU A 74 -6.40 -3.35 -14.82
CA LEU A 74 -5.72 -2.09 -15.18
C LEU A 74 -6.42 -0.85 -14.60
N THR A 75 -7.64 -1.00 -14.07
CA THR A 75 -8.43 0.10 -13.49
C THR A 75 -8.22 0.26 -11.99
N CYS A 76 -7.30 -0.50 -11.40
CA CYS A 76 -6.97 -0.44 -10.00
C CYS A 76 -6.47 0.96 -9.60
N PRO A 77 -7.16 1.68 -8.68
CA PRO A 77 -6.77 3.02 -8.26
C PRO A 77 -5.57 3.02 -7.28
N ILE A 78 -4.85 1.91 -7.16
CA ILE A 78 -3.71 1.77 -6.26
C ILE A 78 -2.54 2.56 -6.84
N ASP A 79 -1.98 3.43 -6.01
CA ASP A 79 -0.86 4.31 -6.31
C ASP A 79 0.27 4.14 -5.26
N GLU A 80 1.40 4.81 -5.46
CA GLU A 80 2.55 4.81 -4.52
C GLU A 80 2.17 5.37 -3.13
N ASN A 81 1.13 6.20 -3.07
CA ASN A 81 0.59 6.74 -1.82
C ASN A 81 -0.42 5.81 -1.14
N THR A 82 -0.70 4.63 -1.70
CA THR A 82 -1.64 3.67 -1.14
C THR A 82 -0.96 2.81 -0.09
N VAL A 83 -1.66 2.60 1.03
CA VAL A 83 -1.19 1.74 2.11
C VAL A 83 -1.98 0.43 2.12
N LEU A 84 -1.33 -0.65 2.56
CA LEU A 84 -1.85 -2.00 2.45
C LEU A 84 -1.76 -2.77 3.76
N PHE A 85 -2.75 -3.64 3.93
CA PHE A 85 -2.95 -4.55 5.04
C PHE A 85 -2.97 -5.98 4.47
N ILE A 86 -1.81 -6.62 4.46
CA ILE A 86 -1.62 -7.96 3.90
C ILE A 86 -1.65 -9.02 5.01
N ASP A 87 -0.95 -8.77 6.12
CA ASP A 87 -0.80 -9.73 7.22
C ASP A 87 -1.88 -9.55 8.32
N LYS A 88 -2.33 -8.30 8.52
CA LYS A 88 -3.36 -7.91 9.50
C LYS A 88 -4.61 -7.36 8.83
N SER A 89 -5.71 -7.32 9.57
CA SER A 89 -6.93 -6.59 9.21
C SER A 89 -6.69 -5.07 9.27
N PRO A 90 -7.50 -4.25 8.57
CA PRO A 90 -7.44 -2.80 8.68
C PRO A 90 -7.69 -2.39 10.13
N GLU A 91 -6.63 -1.91 10.76
CA GLU A 91 -6.60 -1.43 12.13
C GLU A 91 -6.30 0.06 12.10
N TYR A 92 -6.91 0.81 13.00
CA TYR A 92 -6.76 2.24 13.12
C TYR A 92 -6.34 2.56 14.55
N ASP A 93 -5.40 3.48 14.69
CA ASP A 93 -4.98 4.00 15.99
C ASP A 93 -6.09 4.85 16.64
N ASP A 94 -5.95 5.22 17.91
CA ASP A 94 -6.93 6.03 18.66
C ASP A 94 -7.19 7.39 17.99
N ASP A 95 -6.16 7.94 17.36
CA ASP A 95 -6.29 9.17 16.58
C ASP A 95 -7.10 8.93 15.28
N GLY A 96 -7.25 7.68 14.81
CA GLY A 96 -7.91 7.32 13.56
C GLY A 96 -6.93 7.27 12.37
N ASN A 97 -5.65 7.05 12.65
CA ASN A 97 -4.62 6.81 11.65
C ASN A 97 -4.56 5.32 11.32
N PRO A 98 -4.59 4.92 10.03
CA PRO A 98 -4.53 3.51 9.69
C PRO A 98 -3.16 2.92 10.04
N LEU A 99 -3.17 1.85 10.81
CA LEU A 99 -1.98 1.12 11.25
C LEU A 99 -1.59 0.08 10.18
N TYR A 100 -1.20 0.54 8.99
CA TYR A 100 -0.85 -0.32 7.87
C TYR A 100 0.44 -1.13 8.11
N ASP A 101 0.57 -2.28 7.45
CA ASP A 101 1.77 -3.14 7.56
C ASP A 101 2.67 -3.00 6.32
N TYR A 102 2.10 -2.61 5.19
CA TYR A 102 2.79 -2.50 3.91
C TYR A 102 2.50 -1.16 3.24
N ILE A 103 3.49 -0.63 2.52
CA ILE A 103 3.35 0.55 1.66
C ILE A 103 3.78 0.22 0.23
N VAL A 104 3.12 0.79 -0.77
CA VAL A 104 3.57 0.69 -2.17
C VAL A 104 4.85 1.51 -2.35
N LYS A 105 5.90 0.85 -2.82
CA LYS A 105 7.16 1.51 -3.19
C LYS A 105 7.25 1.82 -4.67
N ARG A 106 6.59 1.02 -5.50
CA ARG A 106 6.61 1.20 -6.96
C ARG A 106 5.40 0.55 -7.61
N VAL A 107 4.90 1.20 -8.64
CA VAL A 107 3.85 0.67 -9.53
C VAL A 107 4.43 0.42 -10.92
N ALA A 108 4.46 -0.84 -11.35
CA ALA A 108 4.89 -1.24 -12.68
C ALA A 108 3.67 -1.65 -13.50
N ARG A 109 3.22 -0.78 -14.42
CA ARG A 109 2.09 -1.05 -15.31
C ARG A 109 2.59 -1.70 -16.59
N SER A 110 2.10 -2.91 -16.89
CA SER A 110 2.34 -3.62 -18.14
C SER A 110 1.08 -3.61 -19.02
N LEU A 111 1.20 -4.01 -20.28
CA LEU A 111 0.08 -4.04 -21.24
C LEU A 111 -1.15 -4.83 -20.74
N ASN A 112 -0.94 -5.89 -19.95
CA ASN A 112 -1.99 -6.82 -19.52
C ASN A 112 -2.01 -7.08 -18.00
N SER A 113 -1.24 -6.33 -17.22
CA SER A 113 -1.16 -6.54 -15.76
C SER A 113 -0.45 -5.38 -15.08
N ILE A 114 -0.82 -5.07 -13.84
CA ILE A 114 -0.10 -4.14 -12.98
C ILE A 114 0.58 -4.93 -11.86
N SER A 115 1.86 -4.64 -11.65
CA SER A 115 2.66 -5.18 -10.56
C SER A 115 2.97 -4.07 -9.56
N TYR A 116 2.57 -4.26 -8.31
CA TYR A 116 2.83 -3.36 -7.20
C TYR A 116 3.94 -3.94 -6.35
N ALA A 117 5.07 -3.26 -6.24
CA ALA A 117 6.11 -3.59 -5.29
C ALA A 117 5.74 -2.96 -3.94
N VAL A 118 5.59 -3.79 -2.91
CA VAL A 118 5.23 -3.34 -1.56
C VAL A 118 6.34 -3.67 -0.57
N SER A 119 6.57 -2.77 0.36
CA SER A 119 7.58 -2.92 1.40
C SER A 119 6.93 -2.90 2.77
N LYS A 120 7.37 -3.81 3.64
CA LYS A 120 6.88 -3.88 5.01
C LYS A 120 7.37 -2.66 5.77
N VAL A 121 6.45 -2.04 6.50
CA VAL A 121 6.69 -0.85 7.30
C VAL A 121 6.30 -1.16 8.74
N THR A 122 7.23 -0.92 9.66
CA THR A 122 6.95 -0.99 11.09
C THR A 122 6.53 0.42 11.50
N VAL A 123 5.23 0.64 11.63
CA VAL A 123 4.71 1.77 12.40
C VAL A 123 4.77 1.36 13.88
N SER A 124 5.71 1.96 14.61
CA SER A 124 5.90 1.81 16.06
C SER A 124 5.34 3.02 16.79
#